data_AF-A0A421BIN9-F1
#
_entry.id   AF-A0A421BIN9-F1
#
_cell.length_a   1.000
_cell.length_b   1.000
_cell.length_c   1.000
_cell.angle_alpha   90.00
_cell.angle_beta   90.00
_cell.angle_gamma   90.00
#
_symmetry.space_group_name_H-M   'P 1'
#
loop_
_entity.id
_entity.type
_entity.pdbx_description
1 polymer ?
#
loop_
_entity_poly.entity_id
_entity_poly.type
_entity_poly.pdbx_seq_one_letter_code
_entity_poly.pdbx_strand_id
1 'polypeptide(L)'
;MRLAKNSQGEWVSADWVQEKDTFFCPNCQGLLEWRKGEKVKAYFAHVRNRKGKGESLEHRQAKTWLRGQFKLLGFPVEEEVSLAFDQRADVLVDLLGRKLAVEFQKSRLSPSTFKGRVEGYRKSHLLQWWIQNDRAHLPYVNREELLQYARYHPRLGCYQWLLDQESQQLILQYDLHINWRKSRQVIGRRLFFSEVLEALTCLKDTREGKGQFIGHWETKNSVDYLKDKEQKLMKAKQVKSCYQRYFRKSKKILDQSFAKSLYYHRQAIEDLPLICFWPPIHHLFSTFPLVYARYLLLKGKEIDHFLDLLPCFSLPFIPDSKAYIRQDLNKWAKTFL
;
A
#
# COMPACT_ATOMS: atom_id res chain seq x y z
N MET A 1 -5.75 2.85 -33.91
CA MET A 1 -5.61 1.56 -34.63
C MET A 1 -6.05 1.73 -36.08
N ARG A 2 -5.63 0.84 -36.99
CA ARG A 2 -5.86 0.99 -38.45
C ARG A 2 -6.93 0.04 -39.01
N LEU A 3 -7.31 -0.97 -38.24
CA LEU A 3 -8.36 -1.94 -38.55
C LEU A 3 -9.37 -1.99 -37.39
N ALA A 4 -10.64 -2.19 -37.72
CA ALA A 4 -11.75 -2.37 -36.79
C ALA A 4 -12.79 -3.34 -37.36
N LYS A 5 -13.79 -3.72 -36.58
CA LYS A 5 -14.99 -4.42 -37.08
C LYS A 5 -16.17 -3.46 -37.20
N ASN A 6 -16.98 -3.56 -38.25
CA ASN A 6 -18.28 -2.86 -38.34
C ASN A 6 -19.37 -3.59 -37.53
N SER A 7 -20.60 -3.07 -37.57
CA SER A 7 -21.77 -3.70 -36.94
C SER A 7 -22.09 -5.10 -37.47
N GLN A 8 -21.74 -5.41 -38.72
CA GLN A 8 -21.88 -6.73 -39.33
C GLN A 8 -20.72 -7.69 -38.96
N GLY A 9 -19.70 -7.21 -38.23
CA GLY A 9 -18.55 -8.00 -37.80
C GLY A 9 -17.42 -8.13 -38.84
N GLU A 10 -17.51 -7.40 -39.95
CA GLU A 10 -16.55 -7.39 -41.05
C GLU A 10 -15.36 -6.48 -40.77
N TRP A 11 -14.20 -6.81 -41.32
CA TRP A 11 -12.98 -6.02 -41.14
C TRP A 11 -13.00 -4.76 -41.99
N VAL A 12 -12.83 -3.61 -41.35
CA VAL A 12 -12.79 -2.30 -42.01
C VAL A 12 -11.47 -1.61 -41.70
N SER A 13 -10.81 -1.11 -42.76
CA SER A 13 -9.59 -0.31 -42.64
C SER A 13 -9.92 1.18 -42.53
N ALA A 14 -9.16 1.88 -41.69
CA ALA A 14 -9.37 3.30 -41.41
C ALA A 14 -9.22 4.19 -42.66
N ASP A 15 -8.51 3.74 -43.69
CA ASP A 15 -8.37 4.52 -44.94
C ASP A 15 -9.60 4.42 -45.86
N TRP A 16 -10.45 3.41 -45.66
CA TRP A 16 -11.54 3.04 -46.58
C TRP A 16 -12.93 3.16 -45.94
N VAL A 17 -13.05 3.99 -44.89
CA VAL A 17 -14.34 4.25 -44.24
C VAL A 17 -15.18 5.15 -45.13
N GLN A 18 -16.36 4.65 -45.52
CA GLN A 18 -17.45 5.45 -46.09
C GLN A 18 -18.37 5.82 -44.92
N GLU A 19 -18.62 7.10 -44.70
CA GLU A 19 -19.11 7.63 -43.41
C GLU A 19 -20.49 7.09 -42.95
N LYS A 20 -20.69 7.12 -41.62
CA LYS A 20 -21.89 6.72 -40.81
C LYS A 20 -21.95 5.29 -40.26
N ASP A 21 -20.87 4.52 -40.31
CA ASP A 21 -20.82 3.21 -39.63
C ASP A 21 -20.35 3.28 -38.17
N THR A 22 -20.79 2.29 -37.39
CA THR A 22 -20.33 2.07 -36.01
C THR A 22 -19.20 1.04 -36.00
N PHE A 23 -18.09 1.37 -35.33
CA PHE A 23 -16.89 0.54 -35.32
C PHE A 23 -16.59 -0.02 -33.93
N PHE A 24 -16.07 -1.25 -33.89
CA PHE A 24 -15.72 -1.96 -32.68
C PHE A 24 -14.28 -2.47 -32.71
N CYS A 25 -13.63 -2.43 -31.55
CA CYS A 25 -12.31 -3.00 -31.38
C CYS A 25 -12.36 -4.53 -31.44
N PRO A 26 -11.60 -5.21 -32.31
CA PRO A 26 -11.59 -6.67 -32.37
C PRO A 26 -11.05 -7.32 -31.09
N ASN A 27 -10.28 -6.58 -30.27
CA ASN A 27 -9.63 -7.11 -29.08
C ASN A 27 -10.47 -6.96 -27.80
N CYS A 28 -11.29 -5.91 -27.70
CA CYS A 28 -12.07 -5.63 -26.48
C CYS A 28 -13.55 -5.36 -26.73
N GLN A 29 -13.99 -5.43 -28.00
CA GLN A 29 -15.36 -5.13 -28.45
C GLN A 29 -15.85 -3.71 -28.08
N GLY A 30 -14.96 -2.84 -27.62
CA GLY A 30 -15.27 -1.45 -27.27
C GLY A 30 -15.58 -0.61 -28.50
N LEU A 31 -16.46 0.37 -28.32
CA LEU A 31 -16.86 1.34 -29.34
C LEU A 31 -15.67 2.20 -29.77
N LEU A 32 -15.51 2.35 -31.08
CA LEU A 32 -14.46 3.16 -31.70
C LEU A 32 -15.06 4.35 -32.45
N GLU A 33 -14.38 5.49 -32.37
CA GLU A 33 -14.57 6.64 -33.24
C GLU A 33 -13.53 6.60 -34.35
N TRP A 34 -13.96 6.89 -35.58
CA TRP A 34 -13.07 7.09 -36.71
C TRP A 34 -12.63 8.55 -36.76
N ARG A 35 -11.33 8.79 -36.90
CA ARG A 35 -10.73 10.12 -36.94
C ARG A 35 -9.86 10.27 -38.18
N LYS A 36 -10.09 11.34 -38.94
CA LYS A 36 -9.29 11.75 -40.10
C LYS A 36 -9.09 13.27 -40.04
N GLY A 37 -7.87 13.74 -40.29
CA GLY A 37 -7.56 15.17 -40.32
C GLY A 37 -6.58 15.51 -41.44
N GLU A 38 -6.46 16.78 -41.80
CA GLU A 38 -5.66 17.24 -42.95
C GLU A 38 -4.18 16.82 -42.88
N LYS A 39 -3.61 16.74 -41.68
CA LYS A 39 -2.21 16.32 -41.43
C LYS A 39 -2.09 14.97 -40.71
N VAL A 40 -3.21 14.28 -40.46
CA VAL A 40 -3.24 13.05 -39.64
C VAL A 40 -3.88 11.92 -40.42
N LYS A 41 -3.11 10.85 -40.69
CA LYS A 41 -3.61 9.63 -41.34
C LYS A 41 -4.81 9.08 -40.57
N ALA A 42 -5.80 8.59 -41.30
CA ALA A 42 -7.04 8.10 -40.71
C ALA A 42 -6.78 6.94 -39.73
N TYR A 43 -7.45 6.96 -38.58
CA TYR A 43 -7.31 5.93 -37.55
C TYR A 43 -8.59 5.80 -36.72
N PHE A 44 -8.80 4.62 -36.14
CA PHE A 44 -9.81 4.40 -35.12
C PHE A 44 -9.24 4.65 -33.73
N ALA A 45 -9.96 5.38 -32.90
CA ALA A 45 -9.68 5.61 -31.48
C ALA A 45 -10.83 5.07 -30.64
N HIS A 46 -10.58 4.66 -29.41
CA HIS A 46 -11.69 4.30 -28.51
C HIS A 46 -12.47 5.55 -28.17
N VAL A 47 -13.80 5.48 -28.32
CA VAL A 47 -14.68 6.52 -27.76
C VAL A 47 -14.43 6.53 -26.27
N ARG A 48 -14.01 7.68 -25.72
CA ARG A 48 -13.87 7.87 -24.27
C ARG A 48 -15.24 7.85 -23.62
N ASN A 49 -15.82 6.67 -23.48
CA ASN A 49 -16.88 6.46 -22.52
C ASN A 49 -16.23 6.54 -21.12
N ARG A 50 -16.74 7.44 -20.27
CA ARG A 50 -16.36 7.54 -18.85
C ARG A 50 -16.71 6.29 -18.02
N LYS A 51 -17.08 5.18 -18.67
CA LYS A 51 -17.27 3.87 -18.06
C LYS A 51 -16.13 2.96 -18.48
N GLY A 52 -15.23 2.72 -17.53
CA GLY A 52 -14.32 1.58 -17.43
C GLY A 52 -13.55 1.19 -18.69
N LYS A 53 -12.23 1.35 -18.66
CA LYS A 53 -11.40 0.28 -19.23
C LYS A 53 -11.95 -1.03 -18.64
N GLY A 54 -12.47 -1.92 -19.48
CA GLY A 54 -12.92 -3.22 -19.01
C GLY A 54 -11.87 -3.84 -18.10
N GLU A 55 -12.32 -4.50 -17.04
CA GLU A 55 -11.46 -5.21 -16.11
C GLU A 55 -10.49 -6.10 -16.90
N SER A 56 -9.18 -5.93 -16.69
CA SER A 56 -8.21 -6.72 -17.45
C SER A 56 -8.36 -8.20 -17.11
N LEU A 57 -8.02 -9.10 -18.05
CA LEU A 57 -8.10 -10.54 -17.82
C LEU A 57 -7.39 -10.98 -16.53
N GLU A 58 -6.18 -10.46 -16.29
CA GLU A 58 -5.42 -10.69 -15.05
C GLU A 58 -6.19 -10.25 -13.79
N HIS A 59 -6.83 -9.08 -13.81
CA HIS A 59 -7.59 -8.59 -12.65
C HIS A 59 -8.81 -9.49 -12.39
N ARG A 60 -9.52 -9.90 -13.44
CA ARG A 60 -10.63 -10.88 -13.34
C ARG A 60 -10.17 -12.25 -12.83
N GLN A 61 -9.00 -12.71 -13.28
CA GLN A 61 -8.44 -14.00 -12.87
C GLN A 61 -8.06 -13.99 -11.39
N ALA A 62 -7.35 -12.96 -10.94
CA ALA A 62 -7.00 -12.80 -9.52
C ALA A 62 -8.24 -12.69 -8.63
N LYS A 63 -9.23 -11.88 -9.02
CA LYS A 63 -10.52 -11.77 -8.32
C LYS A 63 -11.24 -13.11 -8.23
N THR A 64 -11.30 -13.85 -9.34
CA THR A 64 -11.92 -15.18 -9.41
C THR A 64 -11.19 -16.19 -8.52
N TRP A 65 -9.86 -16.16 -8.52
CA TRP A 65 -9.03 -17.02 -7.69
C TRP A 65 -9.25 -16.72 -6.20
N LEU A 66 -9.14 -15.46 -5.78
CA LEU A 66 -9.39 -15.04 -4.39
C LEU A 66 -10.77 -15.47 -3.92
N ARG A 67 -11.81 -15.24 -4.73
CA ARG A 67 -13.18 -15.70 -4.45
C ARG A 67 -13.24 -17.21 -4.26
N GLY A 68 -12.62 -17.98 -5.17
CA GLY A 68 -12.57 -19.43 -5.10
C GLY A 68 -11.95 -19.91 -3.78
N GLN A 69 -10.84 -19.32 -3.38
CA GLN A 69 -10.16 -19.65 -2.13
C GLN A 69 -11.05 -19.42 -0.90
N PHE A 70 -11.73 -18.27 -0.82
CA PHE A 70 -12.64 -17.99 0.30
C PHE A 70 -13.87 -18.91 0.33
N LYS A 71 -14.43 -19.25 -0.85
CA LYS A 71 -15.53 -20.21 -0.96
C LYS A 71 -15.12 -21.62 -0.54
N LEU A 72 -13.92 -22.06 -0.91
CA LEU A 72 -13.36 -23.37 -0.50
C LEU A 72 -13.21 -23.48 1.02
N LEU A 73 -12.91 -22.35 1.68
CA LEU A 73 -12.85 -22.26 3.14
C LEU A 73 -14.23 -22.17 3.82
N GLY A 74 -15.33 -22.20 3.06
CA GLY A 74 -16.70 -22.13 3.57
C GLY A 74 -17.17 -20.73 3.96
N PHE A 75 -16.42 -19.67 3.64
CA PHE A 75 -16.86 -18.30 3.91
C PHE A 75 -17.89 -17.83 2.87
N PRO A 76 -18.99 -17.17 3.28
CA PRO A 76 -19.88 -16.48 2.36
C PRO A 76 -19.13 -15.38 1.60
N VAL A 77 -19.30 -15.33 0.28
CA VAL A 77 -18.66 -14.33 -0.59
C VAL A 77 -19.70 -13.65 -1.47
N GLU A 78 -19.81 -12.33 -1.33
CA GLU A 78 -20.63 -11.46 -2.18
C GLU A 78 -19.75 -10.84 -3.28
N GLU A 79 -20.27 -10.77 -4.50
CA GLU A 79 -19.61 -10.10 -5.62
C GLU A 79 -20.12 -8.68 -5.73
N GLU A 80 -19.22 -7.77 -6.12
CA GLU A 80 -19.67 -6.59 -6.87
C GLU A 80 -20.61 -5.66 -6.11
N VAL A 81 -20.53 -5.71 -4.78
CA VAL A 81 -21.38 -4.95 -3.87
C VAL A 81 -21.01 -3.48 -3.98
N SER A 82 -21.97 -2.69 -4.48
CA SER A 82 -21.88 -1.25 -4.42
C SER A 82 -22.01 -0.82 -2.96
N LEU A 83 -20.94 -0.24 -2.43
CA LEU A 83 -20.91 0.37 -1.12
C LEU A 83 -21.36 1.81 -1.21
N ALA A 84 -21.52 2.46 -0.06
CA ALA A 84 -21.75 3.90 -0.01
C ALA A 84 -20.68 4.64 -0.85
N PHE A 85 -21.10 5.70 -1.55
CA PHE A 85 -20.25 6.55 -2.41
C PHE A 85 -19.76 5.92 -3.73
N ASP A 86 -20.54 5.01 -4.34
CA ASP A 86 -20.25 4.40 -5.67
C ASP A 86 -18.93 3.62 -5.70
N GLN A 87 -18.51 3.16 -4.52
CA GLN A 87 -17.30 2.37 -4.34
C GLN A 87 -17.65 0.89 -4.38
N ARG A 88 -16.86 0.09 -5.11
CA ARG A 88 -17.06 -1.35 -5.22
C ARG A 88 -15.84 -2.10 -4.71
N ALA A 89 -16.08 -3.11 -3.88
CA ALA A 89 -15.05 -4.08 -3.48
C ALA A 89 -14.86 -5.12 -4.59
N ASP A 90 -13.63 -5.58 -4.80
CA ASP A 90 -13.38 -6.68 -5.75
C ASP A 90 -13.99 -7.99 -5.23
N VAL A 91 -13.78 -8.30 -3.95
CA VAL A 91 -14.40 -9.46 -3.27
C VAL A 91 -14.84 -9.02 -1.87
N LEU A 92 -16.08 -9.33 -1.48
CA LEU A 92 -16.58 -9.06 -0.13
C LEU A 92 -16.84 -10.40 0.58
N VAL A 93 -16.11 -10.65 1.67
CA VAL A 93 -16.14 -11.92 2.40
C VAL A 93 -16.76 -11.70 3.77
N ASP A 94 -17.69 -12.55 4.18
CA ASP A 94 -18.15 -12.60 5.57
C ASP A 94 -17.23 -13.50 6.40
N LEU A 95 -16.44 -12.88 7.28
CA LEU A 95 -15.56 -13.56 8.23
C LEU A 95 -16.23 -13.61 9.61
N LEU A 96 -17.14 -14.58 9.80
CA LEU A 96 -17.79 -14.87 11.07
C LEU A 96 -18.48 -13.62 11.67
N GLY A 97 -19.27 -12.92 10.86
CA GLY A 97 -20.02 -11.72 11.26
C GLY A 97 -19.28 -10.40 11.04
N ARG A 98 -18.08 -10.43 10.44
CA ARG A 98 -17.35 -9.22 10.00
C ARG A 98 -17.08 -9.26 8.51
N LYS A 99 -17.54 -8.26 7.78
CA LYS A 99 -17.31 -8.16 6.34
C LYS A 99 -15.90 -7.64 6.02
N LEU A 100 -15.18 -8.34 5.16
CA LEU A 100 -13.86 -8.02 4.63
C LEU A 100 -13.92 -7.72 3.14
N ALA A 101 -13.59 -6.48 2.76
CA ALA A 101 -13.32 -6.11 1.38
C ALA A 101 -11.88 -6.52 1.00
N VAL A 102 -11.74 -7.43 0.06
CA VAL A 102 -10.46 -7.81 -0.53
C VAL A 102 -10.31 -7.08 -1.86
N GLU A 103 -9.19 -6.39 -2.02
CA GLU A 103 -8.86 -5.57 -3.17
C GLU A 103 -7.65 -6.13 -3.88
N PHE A 104 -7.78 -6.43 -5.18
CA PHE A 104 -6.65 -6.77 -6.01
C PHE A 104 -6.31 -5.60 -6.93
N GLN A 105 -5.09 -5.08 -6.83
CA GLN A 105 -4.70 -3.90 -7.60
C GLN A 105 -3.60 -4.22 -8.62
N LYS A 106 -4.00 -4.31 -9.90
CA LYS A 106 -3.06 -4.48 -11.01
C LYS A 106 -2.25 -3.22 -11.32
N SER A 107 -2.89 -2.05 -11.28
CA SER A 107 -2.27 -0.77 -11.64
C SER A 107 -2.48 0.25 -10.54
N ARG A 108 -1.59 1.23 -10.38
CA ARG A 108 -1.64 2.12 -9.21
C ARG A 108 -2.86 3.03 -9.25
N LEU A 109 -3.55 3.13 -8.11
CA LEU A 109 -4.50 4.20 -7.84
C LEU A 109 -3.76 5.49 -7.50
N SER A 110 -4.34 6.63 -7.87
CA SER A 110 -3.86 7.92 -7.36
C SER A 110 -3.98 7.96 -5.81
N PRO A 111 -3.11 8.71 -5.10
CA PRO A 111 -3.20 8.82 -3.64
C PRO A 111 -4.57 9.29 -3.14
N SER A 112 -5.22 10.22 -3.84
CA SER A 112 -6.55 10.72 -3.50
C SER A 112 -7.64 9.66 -3.70
N THR A 113 -7.61 8.93 -4.82
CA THR A 113 -8.52 7.81 -5.07
C THR A 113 -8.36 6.72 -4.01
N PHE A 114 -7.12 6.35 -3.71
CA PHE A 114 -6.83 5.32 -2.71
C PHE A 114 -7.31 5.74 -1.31
N LYS A 115 -7.04 6.98 -0.90
CA LYS A 115 -7.52 7.54 0.37
C LYS A 115 -9.06 7.53 0.44
N GLY A 116 -9.73 7.98 -0.61
CA GLY A 116 -11.19 7.93 -0.69
C GLY A 116 -11.75 6.52 -0.53
N ARG A 117 -11.12 5.53 -1.18
CA ARG A 117 -11.53 4.12 -1.06
C ARG A 117 -11.37 3.57 0.35
N VAL A 118 -10.24 3.84 1.00
CA VAL A 118 -10.06 3.43 2.40
C VAL A 118 -11.10 4.08 3.30
N GLU A 119 -11.33 5.38 3.15
CA GLU A 119 -12.29 6.09 3.99
C GLU A 119 -13.71 5.56 3.79
N GLY A 120 -14.08 5.18 2.57
CA GLY A 120 -15.35 4.50 2.28
C GLY A 120 -15.49 3.18 3.01
N TYR A 121 -14.48 2.31 2.98
CA TYR A 121 -14.48 1.05 3.75
C TYR A 121 -14.57 1.31 5.25
N ARG A 122 -13.80 2.28 5.77
CA ARG A 122 -13.81 2.64 7.20
C ARG A 122 -15.17 3.13 7.67
N LYS A 123 -15.81 4.02 6.91
CA LYS A 123 -17.15 4.56 7.21
C LYS A 123 -18.24 3.48 7.13
N SER A 124 -18.03 2.46 6.32
CA SER A 124 -18.93 1.31 6.17
C SER A 124 -18.65 0.19 7.18
N HIS A 125 -17.75 0.41 8.14
CA HIS A 125 -17.31 -0.61 9.12
C HIS A 125 -16.77 -1.90 8.49
N LEU A 126 -16.22 -1.79 7.27
CA LEU A 126 -15.64 -2.90 6.54
C LEU A 126 -14.15 -3.03 6.82
N LEU A 127 -13.71 -4.26 7.02
CA LEU A 127 -12.30 -4.61 7.02
C LEU A 127 -11.77 -4.54 5.59
N GLN A 128 -10.48 -4.29 5.40
CA GLN A 128 -9.89 -4.19 4.07
C GLN A 128 -8.57 -4.97 3.97
N TRP A 129 -8.40 -5.71 2.87
CA TRP A 129 -7.16 -6.41 2.53
C TRP A 129 -6.74 -6.08 1.11
N TRP A 130 -5.66 -5.31 0.99
CA TRP A 130 -5.14 -4.82 -0.29
C TRP A 130 -3.99 -5.70 -0.75
N ILE A 131 -4.12 -6.26 -1.96
CA ILE A 131 -3.18 -7.18 -2.58
C ILE A 131 -2.77 -6.59 -3.92
N GLN A 132 -1.47 -6.49 -4.17
CA GLN A 132 -0.94 -5.98 -5.44
C GLN A 132 -0.55 -7.13 -6.38
N ASN A 133 -0.41 -6.85 -7.67
CA ASN A 133 0.22 -7.79 -8.59
C ASN A 133 1.73 -7.93 -8.27
N ASP A 134 2.27 -9.15 -8.28
CA ASP A 134 3.69 -9.44 -8.00
C ASP A 134 4.67 -8.74 -8.98
N ARG A 135 4.22 -8.51 -10.22
CA ARG A 135 4.94 -7.73 -11.25
C ARG A 135 5.08 -6.25 -10.93
N ALA A 136 4.44 -5.75 -9.86
CA ALA A 136 4.65 -4.39 -9.36
C ALA A 136 6.10 -4.14 -8.85
N HIS A 137 6.94 -5.18 -8.75
CA HIS A 137 8.29 -5.14 -8.15
C HIS A 137 9.47 -5.38 -9.10
N LEU A 138 9.33 -5.17 -10.42
CA LEU A 138 10.51 -5.14 -11.29
C LEU A 138 11.55 -4.10 -10.77
N PRO A 139 12.84 -4.46 -10.64
CA PRO A 139 13.79 -3.87 -9.68
C PRO A 139 14.28 -2.43 -9.95
N TYR A 140 13.59 -1.69 -10.81
CA TYR A 140 14.07 -0.42 -11.38
C TYR A 140 13.07 0.73 -11.32
N VAL A 141 12.04 0.67 -10.46
CA VAL A 141 11.04 1.74 -10.41
C VAL A 141 11.06 2.47 -9.06
N ASN A 142 11.66 3.65 -9.13
CA ASN A 142 11.90 4.65 -8.08
C ASN A 142 10.61 5.19 -7.45
N ARG A 143 9.94 4.51 -6.50
CA ARG A 143 8.59 4.97 -6.07
C ARG A 143 8.22 4.67 -4.63
N GLU A 144 8.35 5.68 -3.77
CA GLU A 144 7.65 5.79 -2.48
C GLU A 144 6.13 5.50 -2.62
N GLU A 145 5.56 5.75 -3.79
CA GLU A 145 4.17 5.45 -4.14
C GLU A 145 3.82 3.95 -4.04
N LEU A 146 4.77 3.02 -4.16
CA LEU A 146 4.51 1.58 -3.95
C LEU A 146 4.09 1.27 -2.52
N LEU A 147 4.53 2.11 -1.58
CA LEU A 147 4.21 1.93 -0.18
C LEU A 147 2.80 2.40 0.16
N GLN A 148 2.01 2.98 -0.77
CA GLN A 148 0.64 3.39 -0.44
C GLN A 148 -0.21 2.21 0.07
N TYR A 149 0.06 1.00 -0.43
CA TYR A 149 -0.59 -0.24 0.02
C TYR A 149 0.15 -0.90 1.19
N ALA A 150 1.32 -0.40 1.57
CA ALA A 150 2.06 -0.92 2.71
C ALA A 150 1.30 -0.64 4.02
N ARG A 151 1.54 -1.52 4.96
CA ARG A 151 0.94 -1.59 6.28
C ARG A 151 2.04 -1.75 7.31
N TYR A 152 1.69 -1.63 8.58
CA TYR A 152 2.66 -1.72 9.67
C TYR A 152 2.24 -2.78 10.68
N HIS A 153 3.20 -3.64 11.05
CA HIS A 153 3.05 -4.60 12.15
C HIS A 153 4.30 -4.53 13.06
N PRO A 154 4.16 -4.51 14.40
CA PRO A 154 5.30 -4.35 15.31
C PRO A 154 6.42 -5.35 15.10
N ARG A 155 6.10 -6.62 14.82
CA ARG A 155 7.10 -7.69 14.63
C ARG A 155 7.66 -7.77 13.20
N LEU A 156 6.96 -7.22 12.21
CA LEU A 156 7.32 -7.34 10.79
C LEU A 156 7.87 -6.04 10.18
N GLY A 157 7.71 -4.91 10.87
CA GLY A 157 7.94 -3.60 10.27
C GLY A 157 6.88 -3.28 9.24
N CYS A 158 7.26 -2.50 8.22
CA CYS A 158 6.36 -2.24 7.09
C CYS A 158 6.23 -3.49 6.23
N TYR A 159 5.00 -3.83 5.82
CA TYR A 159 4.72 -4.99 4.99
C TYR A 159 3.67 -4.68 3.92
N GLN A 160 3.59 -5.50 2.89
CA GLN A 160 2.58 -5.42 1.84
C GLN A 160 2.27 -6.81 1.30
N TRP A 161 1.06 -6.97 0.76
CA TRP A 161 0.61 -8.21 0.15
C TRP A 161 0.67 -8.15 -1.36
N LEU A 162 1.03 -9.28 -1.95
CA LEU A 162 1.07 -9.49 -3.39
C LEU A 162 0.39 -10.82 -3.72
N LEU A 163 -0.08 -10.94 -4.95
CA LEU A 163 -0.50 -12.19 -5.54
C LEU A 163 0.36 -12.43 -6.78
N ASP A 164 1.11 -13.52 -6.75
CA ASP A 164 1.70 -14.11 -7.94
C ASP A 164 0.61 -14.97 -8.60
N GLN A 165 0.16 -14.52 -9.77
CA GLN A 165 -0.92 -15.16 -10.51
C GLN A 165 -0.45 -16.40 -11.28
N GLU A 166 0.85 -16.51 -11.59
CA GLU A 166 1.40 -17.65 -12.30
C GLU A 166 1.50 -18.85 -11.35
N SER A 167 2.05 -18.63 -10.15
CA SER A 167 2.15 -19.66 -9.12
C SER A 167 0.89 -19.79 -8.25
N GLN A 168 -0.07 -18.85 -8.37
CA GLN A 168 -1.25 -18.75 -7.50
C GLN A 168 -0.90 -18.68 -6.00
N GLN A 169 0.13 -17.89 -5.68
CA GLN A 169 0.60 -17.73 -4.30
C GLN A 169 0.43 -16.30 -3.82
N LEU A 170 -0.02 -16.17 -2.57
CA LEU A 170 0.05 -14.91 -1.85
C LEU A 170 1.47 -14.71 -1.31
N ILE A 171 2.01 -13.51 -1.51
CA ILE A 171 3.35 -13.15 -1.05
C ILE A 171 3.23 -12.01 -0.05
N LEU A 172 3.72 -12.25 1.17
CA LEU A 172 3.92 -11.21 2.17
C LEU A 172 5.35 -10.69 2.08
N GLN A 173 5.50 -9.46 1.60
CA GLN A 173 6.77 -8.75 1.70
C GLN A 173 6.78 -7.93 2.98
N TYR A 174 7.85 -8.02 3.76
CA TYR A 174 7.97 -7.29 5.03
C TYR A 174 9.39 -6.77 5.28
N ASP A 175 9.53 -5.98 6.35
CA ASP A 175 10.69 -5.12 6.60
C ASP A 175 10.99 -4.20 5.39
N LEU A 176 9.91 -3.64 4.83
CA LEU A 176 9.97 -2.72 3.70
C LEU A 176 10.56 -1.38 4.15
N HIS A 177 11.63 -0.95 3.48
CA HIS A 177 12.25 0.34 3.74
C HIS A 177 12.76 0.99 2.45
N ILE A 178 13.15 2.26 2.51
CA ILE A 178 13.66 2.99 1.34
C ILE A 178 15.17 3.16 1.52
N ASN A 179 15.95 2.67 0.56
CA ASN A 179 17.33 3.08 0.40
C ASN A 179 17.34 4.48 -0.24
N TRP A 180 17.51 5.50 0.59
CA TRP A 180 17.46 6.90 0.17
C TRP A 180 18.55 7.26 -0.85
N ARG A 181 19.76 6.66 -0.78
CA ARG A 181 20.86 6.96 -1.73
C ARG A 181 20.47 6.60 -3.15
N LYS A 182 19.71 5.51 -3.30
CA LYS A 182 19.23 5.01 -4.58
C LYS A 182 17.77 5.37 -4.84
N SER A 183 17.09 5.97 -3.85
CA SER A 183 15.63 6.17 -3.79
C SER A 183 14.82 4.90 -4.11
N ARG A 184 15.37 3.73 -3.76
CA ARG A 184 14.78 2.42 -4.07
C ARG A 184 14.10 1.83 -2.85
N GLN A 185 12.95 1.20 -3.06
CA GLN A 185 12.40 0.29 -2.06
C GLN A 185 13.37 -0.88 -1.89
N VAL A 186 13.64 -1.22 -0.65
CA VAL A 186 14.34 -2.43 -0.23
C VAL A 186 13.32 -3.32 0.45
N ILE A 187 13.33 -4.59 0.03
CA ILE A 187 12.50 -5.64 0.60
C ILE A 187 13.41 -6.44 1.51
N GLY A 188 13.13 -6.44 2.81
CA GLY A 188 13.91 -7.23 3.75
C GLY A 188 13.66 -8.72 3.54
N ARG A 189 12.39 -9.15 3.53
CA ARG A 189 12.00 -10.56 3.49
C ARG A 189 10.69 -10.81 2.73
N ARG A 190 10.47 -12.07 2.35
CA ARG A 190 9.27 -12.60 1.68
C ARG A 190 8.81 -13.88 2.35
N LEU A 191 7.49 -14.04 2.49
CA LEU A 191 6.84 -15.31 2.77
C LEU A 191 5.84 -15.60 1.67
N PHE A 192 5.64 -16.88 1.38
CA PHE A 192 4.79 -17.37 0.31
C PHE A 192 3.72 -18.27 0.93
N PHE A 193 2.48 -18.08 0.51
CA PHE A 193 1.33 -18.81 1.02
C PHE A 193 0.54 -19.36 -0.17
N SER A 194 0.36 -20.67 -0.20
CA SER A 194 -0.54 -21.32 -1.16
C SER A 194 -2.00 -21.23 -0.70
N GLU A 195 -2.23 -21.10 0.61
CA GLU A 195 -3.57 -21.05 1.20
C GLU A 195 -3.92 -19.67 1.77
N VAL A 196 -5.12 -19.19 1.48
CA VAL A 196 -5.63 -17.90 1.99
C VAL A 196 -5.78 -17.92 3.51
N LEU A 197 -6.16 -19.06 4.11
CA LEU A 197 -6.33 -19.15 5.55
C LEU A 197 -5.01 -18.98 6.29
N GLU A 198 -3.93 -19.60 5.80
CA GLU A 198 -2.59 -19.41 6.32
C GLU A 198 -2.18 -17.94 6.23
N ALA A 199 -2.35 -17.32 5.05
CA ALA A 199 -2.03 -15.91 4.84
C ALA A 199 -2.78 -14.96 5.81
N LEU A 200 -4.07 -15.23 6.08
CA LEU A 200 -4.89 -14.43 6.99
C LEU A 200 -4.53 -14.62 8.46
N THR A 201 -4.15 -15.84 8.84
CA THR A 201 -3.80 -16.18 10.23
C THR A 201 -2.35 -15.87 10.57
N CYS A 202 -1.51 -15.70 9.54
CA CYS A 202 -0.10 -15.35 9.59
C CYS A 202 0.19 -14.09 10.44
N LEU A 203 -0.75 -13.13 10.45
CA LEU A 203 -0.60 -11.88 11.20
C LEU A 203 -1.35 -11.87 12.55
N LYS A 204 -1.94 -12.99 12.97
CA LYS A 204 -2.59 -13.09 14.28
C LYS A 204 -1.54 -13.08 15.37
N ASP A 205 -1.70 -12.18 16.33
CA ASP A 205 -0.87 -12.11 17.52
C ASP A 205 -1.28 -13.22 18.49
N THR A 206 -0.78 -14.44 18.26
CA THR A 206 -0.96 -15.52 19.25
C THR A 206 0.05 -15.31 20.37
N ARG A 207 -0.41 -14.79 21.51
CA ARG A 207 0.34 -14.88 22.79
C ARG A 207 0.72 -16.33 23.14
N GLU A 208 0.12 -17.30 22.46
CA GLU A 208 0.29 -18.75 22.62
C GLU A 208 1.07 -19.43 21.46
N GLY A 209 1.87 -18.69 20.68
CA GLY A 209 2.98 -19.28 19.92
C GLY A 209 2.64 -20.31 18.84
N LYS A 210 1.41 -20.35 18.31
CA LYS A 210 1.02 -21.27 17.21
C LYS A 210 0.92 -20.62 15.84
N GLY A 211 1.05 -19.30 15.73
CA GLY A 211 1.39 -18.66 14.46
C GLY A 211 2.89 -18.73 14.27
N GLN A 212 3.38 -19.52 13.29
CA GLN A 212 4.79 -19.58 12.90
C GLN A 212 5.24 -18.26 12.27
N PHE A 213 5.33 -17.21 13.08
CA PHE A 213 6.16 -16.06 12.78
C PHE A 213 7.28 -16.05 13.78
N ILE A 214 8.28 -16.85 13.44
CA ILE A 214 9.65 -16.58 13.84
C ILE A 214 10.06 -15.31 13.09
N GLY A 215 9.60 -14.15 13.58
CA GLY A 215 10.39 -12.95 13.38
C GLY A 215 11.78 -13.31 13.89
N HIS A 216 12.83 -13.12 13.09
CA HIS A 216 14.21 -13.36 13.54
C HIS A 216 14.57 -12.52 14.79
N TRP A 217 13.67 -11.62 15.20
CA TRP A 217 13.74 -10.74 16.36
C TRP A 217 13.06 -11.31 17.62
N GLU A 218 12.24 -12.36 17.52
CA GLU A 218 11.71 -13.11 18.68
C GLU A 218 12.49 -14.39 18.96
N THR A 219 13.12 -15.03 17.95
CA THR A 219 13.90 -16.28 18.15
C THR A 219 15.40 -16.14 18.22
N LYS A 220 15.92 -14.92 18.15
CA LYS A 220 17.22 -14.60 18.75
C LYS A 220 16.95 -13.52 19.76
N ASN A 221 16.62 -13.92 20.99
CA ASN A 221 16.60 -13.07 22.17
C ASN A 221 16.19 -11.62 21.84
N SER A 222 14.90 -11.31 21.91
CA SER A 222 14.40 -9.92 21.89
C SER A 222 14.98 -9.04 23.03
N VAL A 223 15.90 -9.60 23.82
CA VAL A 223 16.73 -8.97 24.84
C VAL A 223 18.16 -8.64 24.35
N ASP A 224 18.67 -9.19 23.24
CA ASP A 224 20.13 -9.15 22.92
C ASP A 224 20.59 -8.32 21.71
N TYR A 225 19.77 -8.03 20.70
CA TYR A 225 20.33 -7.41 19.47
C TYR A 225 20.77 -5.93 19.65
N LEU A 226 20.41 -5.30 20.77
CA LEU A 226 20.83 -3.95 21.12
C LEU A 226 21.02 -3.81 22.64
N LYS A 227 21.75 -4.72 23.30
CA LYS A 227 22.14 -4.48 24.70
C LYS A 227 23.10 -3.30 24.83
N ASP A 228 23.88 -3.03 23.79
CA ASP A 228 24.88 -1.98 23.82
C ASP A 228 24.29 -0.59 23.48
N LYS A 229 24.29 0.28 24.48
CA LYS A 229 23.90 1.70 24.37
C LYS A 229 24.74 2.42 23.30
N GLU A 230 26.00 2.02 23.10
CA GLU A 230 26.90 2.63 22.12
C GLU A 230 26.50 2.29 20.69
N GLN A 231 26.15 1.04 20.41
CA GLN A 231 25.66 0.62 19.09
C GLN A 231 24.33 1.31 18.73
N LYS A 232 23.42 1.45 19.71
CA LYS A 232 22.18 2.22 19.55
C LYS A 232 22.45 3.68 19.22
N LEU A 233 23.41 4.30 19.91
CA LEU A 233 23.82 5.67 19.67
C LEU A 233 24.47 5.83 18.29
N MET A 234 25.32 4.88 17.88
CA MET A 234 25.93 4.87 16.55
C MET A 234 24.87 4.78 15.46
N LYS A 235 23.87 3.92 15.63
CA LYS A 235 22.76 3.81 14.68
C LYS A 235 21.91 5.08 14.64
N ALA A 236 21.61 5.66 15.80
CA ALA A 236 20.88 6.92 15.89
C ALA A 236 21.61 8.06 15.17
N LYS A 237 22.94 8.15 15.33
CA LYS A 237 23.79 9.12 14.59
C LYS A 237 23.71 8.90 13.08
N GLN A 238 23.80 7.64 12.62
CA GLN A 238 23.67 7.31 11.20
C GLN A 238 22.29 7.73 10.64
N VAL A 239 21.21 7.44 11.38
CA VAL A 239 19.84 7.79 10.97
C VAL A 239 19.66 9.32 10.95
N LYS A 240 20.15 10.04 11.96
CA LYS A 240 20.12 11.51 12.00
C LYS A 240 20.84 12.14 10.80
N SER A 241 22.03 11.64 10.44
CA SER A 241 22.77 12.09 9.25
C SER A 241 22.04 11.79 7.93
N CYS A 242 21.33 10.67 7.84
CA CYS A 242 20.49 10.37 6.68
C CYS A 242 19.29 11.33 6.63
N TYR A 243 18.69 11.66 7.77
CA TYR A 243 17.53 12.53 7.83
C TYR A 243 17.83 13.97 7.42
N GLN A 244 18.92 14.54 7.93
CA GLN A 244 19.36 15.91 7.58
C GLN A 244 19.43 16.15 6.07
N ARG A 245 19.91 15.15 5.32
CA ARG A 245 20.03 15.21 3.86
C ARG A 245 18.68 15.10 3.14
N TYR A 246 17.78 14.27 3.66
CA TYR A 246 16.47 14.04 3.05
C TYR A 246 15.47 15.15 3.38
N PHE A 247 15.39 15.54 4.64
CA PHE A 247 14.40 16.49 5.16
C PHE A 247 14.39 17.80 4.38
N ARG A 248 15.58 18.32 4.06
CA ARG A 248 15.76 19.54 3.26
C ARG A 248 15.19 19.46 1.84
N LYS A 249 14.99 18.25 1.31
CA LYS A 249 14.50 17.99 -0.06
C LYS A 249 13.08 17.44 -0.10
N SER A 250 12.49 17.11 1.05
CA SER A 250 11.18 16.47 1.09
C SER A 250 10.06 17.45 0.75
N LYS A 251 9.15 17.00 -0.13
CA LYS A 251 7.92 17.72 -0.46
C LYS A 251 6.69 17.11 0.22
N LYS A 252 6.88 16.17 1.15
CA LYS A 252 5.77 15.53 1.86
C LYS A 252 5.14 16.51 2.85
N ILE A 253 3.81 16.49 2.94
CA ILE A 253 3.03 17.35 3.84
C ILE A 253 3.49 17.18 5.30
N LEU A 254 3.75 15.93 5.73
CA LEU A 254 4.25 15.64 7.08
C LEU A 254 5.63 16.23 7.35
N ASP A 255 6.55 16.11 6.40
CA ASP A 255 7.90 16.66 6.57
C ASP A 255 7.88 18.19 6.54
N GLN A 256 7.01 18.80 5.72
CA GLN A 256 6.79 20.25 5.72
C GLN A 256 6.16 20.73 7.03
N SER A 257 5.20 20.00 7.58
CA SER A 257 4.60 20.28 8.89
C SER A 257 5.65 20.24 10.00
N PHE A 258 6.52 19.23 9.98
CA PHE A 258 7.62 19.14 10.93
C PHE A 258 8.64 20.26 10.74
N ALA A 259 9.02 20.59 9.50
CA ALA A 259 9.94 21.70 9.21
C ALA A 259 9.39 23.02 9.76
N LYS A 260 8.08 23.24 9.59
CA LYS A 260 7.38 24.40 10.15
C LYS A 260 7.41 24.41 11.68
N SER A 261 7.20 23.25 12.32
CA SER A 261 7.31 23.09 13.78
C SER A 261 8.71 23.45 14.29
N LEU A 262 9.76 22.91 13.65
CA LEU A 262 11.16 23.23 13.98
C LEU A 262 11.47 24.72 13.82
N TYR A 263 11.00 25.32 12.72
CA TYR A 263 11.15 26.75 12.45
C TYR A 263 10.52 27.62 13.56
N TYR A 264 9.29 27.32 13.98
CA TYR A 264 8.64 28.05 15.07
C TYR A 264 9.39 27.95 16.40
N HIS A 265 10.04 26.81 16.63
CA HIS A 265 10.86 26.59 17.82
C HIS A 265 12.30 27.10 17.68
N ARG A 266 12.66 27.74 16.55
CA ARG A 266 14.03 28.17 16.23
C ARG A 266 15.05 27.03 16.35
N GLN A 267 14.63 25.82 15.99
CA GLN A 267 15.50 24.64 15.98
C GLN A 267 15.72 24.18 14.54
N ALA A 268 16.90 23.64 14.29
CA ALA A 268 17.22 22.87 13.11
C ALA A 268 17.08 21.37 13.43
N ILE A 269 17.07 20.53 12.39
CA ILE A 269 16.98 19.09 12.60
C ILE A 269 18.25 18.51 13.25
N GLU A 270 19.37 19.21 13.05
CA GLU A 270 20.65 19.05 13.70
C GLU A 270 20.56 19.19 15.22
N ASP A 271 19.61 19.97 15.73
CA ASP A 271 19.49 20.27 17.16
C ASP A 271 18.68 19.20 17.91
N LEU A 272 18.06 18.25 17.18
CA LEU A 272 17.22 17.25 17.83
C LEU A 272 18.04 16.22 18.61
N PRO A 273 17.59 15.84 19.82
CA PRO A 273 18.24 14.80 20.61
C PRO A 273 18.38 13.48 19.85
N LEU A 274 19.50 12.77 20.03
CA LEU A 274 19.73 11.47 19.39
C LEU A 274 18.68 10.42 19.78
N ILE A 275 18.01 10.59 20.93
CA ILE A 275 16.91 9.73 21.38
C ILE A 275 15.70 9.76 20.43
N CYS A 276 15.45 10.86 19.71
CA CYS A 276 14.41 10.90 18.66
C CYS A 276 14.73 9.90 17.54
N PHE A 277 16.03 9.68 17.30
CA PHE A 277 16.60 8.80 16.30
C PHE A 277 16.97 7.42 16.86
N TRP A 278 16.48 7.04 18.05
CA TRP A 278 16.79 5.75 18.66
C TRP A 278 16.04 4.58 17.98
N PRO A 279 16.69 3.43 17.71
CA PRO A 279 15.98 2.25 17.20
C PRO A 279 14.94 1.67 18.19
N PRO A 280 13.89 0.96 17.71
CA PRO A 280 13.64 0.64 16.31
C PRO A 280 13.08 1.85 15.56
N ILE A 281 13.67 2.15 14.39
CA ILE A 281 13.11 3.09 13.41
C ILE A 281 12.67 2.34 12.15
N HIS A 282 12.43 1.03 12.28
CA HIS A 282 11.92 0.16 11.20
C HIS A 282 10.41 0.33 11.00
N HIS A 283 9.89 1.47 11.41
CA HIS A 283 8.49 1.67 11.69
C HIS A 283 8.04 2.89 10.91
N LEU A 284 7.33 2.60 9.82
CA LEU A 284 6.67 3.51 8.88
C LEU A 284 7.60 4.36 8.02
N PHE A 285 7.45 4.16 6.71
CA PHE A 285 7.68 5.14 5.66
C PHE A 285 8.82 6.09 5.97
N SER A 286 10.04 5.68 5.61
CA SER A 286 11.22 6.54 5.73
C SER A 286 11.32 7.19 7.11
N THR A 287 11.65 6.48 8.20
CA THR A 287 12.26 6.99 9.46
C THR A 287 11.83 8.32 10.13
N PHE A 288 10.89 9.09 9.60
CA PHE A 288 10.79 10.55 9.76
C PHE A 288 9.49 10.96 10.47
N PRO A 289 8.33 10.31 10.20
CA PRO A 289 7.15 10.57 11.00
C PRO A 289 7.37 10.19 12.48
N LEU A 290 8.06 9.08 12.78
CA LEU A 290 8.35 8.73 14.18
C LEU A 290 9.33 9.69 14.86
N VAL A 291 10.32 10.21 14.14
CA VAL A 291 11.21 11.26 14.68
C VAL A 291 10.40 12.50 15.03
N TYR A 292 9.44 12.89 14.18
CA TYR A 292 8.54 13.99 14.48
C TYR A 292 7.65 13.69 15.69
N ALA A 293 7.05 12.51 15.77
CA ALA A 293 6.21 12.11 16.90
C ALA A 293 6.98 12.14 18.23
N ARG A 294 8.20 11.60 18.26
CA ARG A 294 9.08 11.64 19.45
C ARG A 294 9.49 13.07 19.80
N TYR A 295 9.74 13.91 18.80
CA TYR A 295 10.00 15.33 19.03
C TYR A 295 8.80 16.05 19.65
N LEU A 296 7.58 15.80 19.16
CA LEU A 296 6.35 16.34 19.74
C LEU A 296 6.20 15.91 21.20
N LEU A 297 6.42 14.63 21.52
CA LEU A 297 6.38 14.11 22.88
C LEU A 297 7.42 14.79 23.79
N LEU A 298 8.66 15.00 23.32
CA LEU A 298 9.70 15.76 24.05
C LEU A 298 9.31 17.21 24.31
N LYS A 299 8.42 17.79 23.49
CA LYS A 299 7.88 19.14 23.68
C LYS A 299 6.59 19.15 24.51
N GLY A 300 6.20 18.02 25.10
CA GLY A 300 4.95 17.88 25.85
C GLY A 300 3.71 18.07 24.98
N LYS A 301 3.80 17.82 23.67
CA LYS A 301 2.68 17.94 22.72
C LYS A 301 2.01 16.59 22.52
N GLU A 302 0.69 16.62 22.36
CA GLU A 302 -0.06 15.44 21.96
C GLU A 302 0.28 15.00 20.53
N ILE A 303 0.30 13.69 20.32
CA ILE A 303 0.63 13.08 19.02
C ILE A 303 -0.60 12.68 18.22
N ASP A 304 -1.81 12.87 18.75
CA ASP A 304 -3.03 12.37 18.11
C ASP A 304 -3.28 13.01 16.75
N HIS A 305 -3.09 14.33 16.64
CA HIS A 305 -3.11 15.04 15.35
C HIS A 305 -2.04 14.50 14.37
N PHE A 306 -0.87 14.12 14.87
CA PHE A 306 0.18 13.53 14.05
C PHE A 306 -0.21 12.11 13.57
N LEU A 307 -0.80 11.30 14.45
CA LEU A 307 -1.29 9.96 14.10
C LEU A 307 -2.42 10.01 13.07
N ASP A 308 -3.24 11.07 13.08
CA ASP A 308 -4.26 11.31 12.05
C ASP A 308 -3.70 11.63 10.67
N LEU A 309 -2.50 12.20 10.61
CA LEU A 309 -1.81 12.52 9.38
C LEU A 309 -1.05 11.32 8.79
N LEU A 310 -0.85 10.25 9.58
CA LEU A 310 -0.31 9.01 9.06
C LEU A 310 -1.36 8.29 8.19
N PRO A 311 -0.98 7.71 7.04
CA PRO A 311 -1.86 6.82 6.30
C PRO A 311 -2.14 5.58 7.14
N CYS A 312 -3.26 5.59 7.85
CA CYS A 312 -3.61 4.52 8.77
C CYS A 312 -4.48 3.52 8.04
N PHE A 313 -4.01 2.28 7.99
CA PHE A 313 -4.72 1.22 7.32
C PHE A 313 -4.58 -0.06 8.14
N SER A 314 -5.69 -0.48 8.74
CA SER A 314 -5.84 -1.75 9.44
C SER A 314 -5.95 -2.92 8.46
N LEU A 315 -5.52 -4.10 8.91
CA LEU A 315 -6.00 -5.39 8.41
C LEU A 315 -7.23 -5.83 9.23
N PRO A 316 -8.02 -6.81 8.74
CA PRO A 316 -9.16 -7.38 9.43
C PRO A 316 -8.95 -7.75 10.91
N PHE A 317 -7.73 -8.14 11.31
CA PHE A 317 -7.45 -8.73 12.62
C PHE A 317 -6.44 -7.97 13.46
N ILE A 318 -5.94 -6.83 12.97
CA ILE A 318 -4.97 -6.00 13.70
C ILE A 318 -5.70 -4.73 14.13
N PRO A 319 -5.81 -4.42 15.44
CA PRO A 319 -6.34 -3.14 15.89
C PRO A 319 -5.56 -2.00 15.24
N ASP A 320 -6.26 -0.91 14.90
CA ASP A 320 -5.76 0.27 14.16
C ASP A 320 -4.24 0.46 14.25
N SER A 321 -3.53 0.53 13.11
CA SER A 321 -2.08 0.78 13.10
C SER A 321 -1.69 1.99 13.96
N LYS A 322 -2.60 2.98 14.11
CA LYS A 322 -2.44 4.09 15.07
C LYS A 322 -2.25 3.63 16.50
N ALA A 323 -3.04 2.66 16.97
CA ALA A 323 -2.98 2.16 18.34
C ALA A 323 -1.62 1.51 18.64
N TYR A 324 -1.06 0.77 17.69
CA TYR A 324 0.27 0.19 17.83
C TYR A 324 1.38 1.24 17.80
N ILE A 325 1.30 2.22 16.90
CA ILE A 325 2.26 3.32 16.84
C ILE A 325 2.19 4.11 18.15
N ARG A 326 0.98 4.37 18.67
CA ARG A 326 0.75 5.03 19.96
C ARG A 326 1.34 4.21 21.11
N GLN A 327 1.15 2.89 21.12
CA GLN A 327 1.73 2.01 22.14
C GLN A 327 3.27 2.03 22.10
N ASP A 328 3.88 1.97 20.92
CA ASP A 328 5.34 2.05 20.76
C ASP A 328 5.88 3.42 21.21
N LEU A 329 5.23 4.50 20.79
CA LEU A 329 5.56 5.87 21.21
C LEU A 329 5.40 6.07 22.72
N ASN A 330 4.38 5.48 23.34
CA ASN A 330 4.18 5.51 24.79
C ASN A 330 5.26 4.71 25.53
N LYS A 331 5.67 3.55 25.00
CA LYS A 331 6.78 2.77 25.58
C LYS A 331 8.10 3.53 25.49
N TRP A 332 8.35 4.19 24.35
CA TRP A 332 9.49 5.07 24.16
C TRP A 332 9.44 6.25 25.14
N ALA A 333 8.30 6.94 25.25
CA ALA A 333 8.11 8.06 26.18
C ALA A 333 8.43 7.66 27.62
N LYS A 334 7.86 6.56 28.11
CA LYS A 334 8.15 6.02 29.46
C LYS A 334 9.63 5.71 29.74
N THR A 335 10.43 5.55 28.68
CA THR A 335 11.86 5.20 28.79
C THR A 335 12.76 6.45 28.75
N PHE A 336 12.30 7.56 28.14
CA PHE A 336 13.15 8.70 27.78
C PHE A 336 12.61 10.08 28.21
N LEU A 337 11.35 10.16 28.66
CA LEU A 337 10.70 11.32 29.29
C LEU A 337 10.44 10.97 30.75
#